data_AF-A0A347SPS5-F1
#
_entry.id   AF-A0A347SPS5-F1
#
_cell.length_a   1.000
_cell.length_b   1.000
_cell.length_c   1.000
_cell.angle_alpha   90.00
_cell.angle_beta   90.00
_cell.angle_gamma   90.00
#
_symmetry.space_group_name_H-M   'P 1'
#
loop_
_entity.id
_entity.type
_entity.pdbx_description
1 polymer ?
#
loop_
_entity_poly.entity_id
_entity_poly.type
_entity_poly.pdbx_seq_one_letter_code
_entity_poly.pdbx_strand_id
1 'polypeptide(L)'
;MAELIDYDAQMMNLDQQILQLFVKKLDLAQKSVRQKQIQGELLSTRGQDIEADATQLDLIQRPEYREYLKDLLRDLRIVTRQYQANLYRQQSTSSK
;
A
#
# COMPACT_ATOMS: atom_id res chain seq x y z
N MET A 1 -8.04 -6.46 41.24
CA MET A 1 -8.33 -5.22 40.48
C MET A 1 -8.33 -5.60 39.02
N ALA A 2 -9.41 -5.34 38.29
CA ALA A 2 -9.44 -5.60 36.85
C ALA A 2 -8.52 -4.57 36.17
N GLU A 3 -7.62 -5.04 35.33
CA GLU A 3 -6.78 -4.18 34.49
C GLU A 3 -7.71 -3.45 33.52
N LEU A 4 -7.75 -2.12 33.59
CA LEU A 4 -8.60 -1.32 32.73
C LEU A 4 -7.93 -1.29 31.36
N ILE A 5 -8.45 -2.10 30.43
CA ILE A 5 -7.89 -2.19 29.09
C ILE A 5 -8.22 -0.90 28.35
N ASP A 6 -7.18 -0.11 28.06
CA ASP A 6 -7.27 1.05 27.19
C ASP A 6 -7.21 0.61 25.73
N TYR A 7 -8.39 0.37 25.15
CA TYR A 7 -8.51 -0.03 23.74
C TYR A 7 -8.12 1.09 22.78
N ASP A 8 -8.26 2.36 23.17
CA ASP A 8 -7.87 3.50 22.33
C ASP A 8 -6.35 3.54 22.19
N ALA A 9 -5.61 3.35 23.29
CA ALA A 9 -4.15 3.22 23.25
C ALA A 9 -3.69 2.03 22.39
N GLN A 10 -4.40 0.90 22.42
CA GLN A 10 -4.09 -0.24 21.56
C GLN A 10 -4.34 0.08 20.08
N MET A 11 -5.43 0.76 19.75
CA MET A 11 -5.70 1.21 18.37
C MET A 11 -4.63 2.17 17.87
N MET A 12 -4.21 3.15 18.68
CA MET A 12 -3.12 4.08 18.33
C MET A 12 -1.79 3.34 18.08
N ASN A 13 -1.51 2.29 18.86
CA ASN A 13 -0.33 1.47 18.63
C ASN A 13 -0.41 0.71 17.29
N LEU A 14 -1.58 0.16 16.96
CA LEU A 14 -1.82 -0.49 15.67
C LEU A 14 -1.66 0.50 14.51
N ASP A 15 -2.16 1.73 14.64
CA ASP A 15 -1.98 2.76 13.63
C ASP A 15 -0.50 3.05 13.36
N GLN A 16 0.32 3.12 14.43
CA GLN A 16 1.76 3.30 14.29
C GLN A 16 2.40 2.12 13.53
N GLN A 17 1.99 0.88 13.82
CA GLN A 17 2.49 -0.30 13.11
C GLN A 17 2.06 -0.30 11.64
N ILE A 18 0.81 0.08 11.33
CA ILE A 18 0.30 0.21 9.97
C ILE A 18 1.14 1.22 9.18
N LEU A 19 1.44 2.38 9.78
CA LEU A 19 2.29 3.40 9.16
C LEU A 19 3.71 2.87 8.88
N GLN A 20 4.32 2.16 9.83
CA GLN A 20 5.64 1.56 9.63
C GLN A 20 5.65 0.51 8.51
N LEU A 21 4.62 -0.34 8.44
CA LEU A 21 4.46 -1.30 7.35
C LEU A 21 4.25 -0.59 6.01
N PHE A 22 3.50 0.51 6.01
CA PHE A 22 3.28 1.29 4.80
C PHE A 22 4.55 1.96 4.29
N VAL A 23 5.41 2.46 5.18
CA VAL A 23 6.76 2.95 4.80
C VAL A 23 7.56 1.86 4.09
N LYS A 24 7.61 0.64 4.65
CA LYS A 24 8.29 -0.51 4.01
C LYS A 24 7.69 -0.82 2.63
N LYS A 25 6.37 -0.70 2.47
CA LYS A 25 5.69 -0.84 1.17
C LYS A 25 6.15 0.23 0.18
N LEU A 26 6.32 1.49 0.61
CA LEU A 26 6.83 2.56 -0.25
C LEU A 26 8.29 2.34 -0.66
N ASP A 27 9.14 1.79 0.21
CA ASP A 27 10.51 1.40 -0.16
C ASP A 27 10.52 0.35 -1.28
N LEU A 28 9.64 -0.65 -1.19
CA LEU A 28 9.45 -1.64 -2.25
C LEU A 28 8.91 -1.01 -3.53
N ALA A 29 7.97 -0.06 -3.41
CA ALA A 29 7.43 0.67 -4.54
C ALA A 29 8.52 1.45 -5.28
N GLN A 30 9.46 2.07 -4.57
CA GLN A 30 10.61 2.76 -5.15
C GLN A 30 11.54 1.79 -5.88
N LYS A 31 11.88 0.65 -5.27
CA LYS A 31 12.69 -0.39 -5.90
C LYS A 31 12.04 -0.92 -7.19
N SER A 32 10.72 -1.14 -7.15
CA SER A 32 9.94 -1.58 -8.31
C SER A 32 9.99 -0.59 -9.47
N VAL A 33 9.89 0.72 -9.19
CA VAL A 33 10.02 1.77 -10.22
C VAL A 33 11.40 1.73 -10.86
N ARG A 34 12.46 1.68 -10.05
CA ARG A 34 13.85 1.62 -10.56
C ARG A 34 14.06 0.40 -11.46
N GLN A 35 13.58 -0.76 -11.03
CA GLN A 35 13.69 -2.00 -11.81
C GLN A 35 12.97 -1.88 -13.15
N LYS A 36 11.72 -1.41 -13.15
CA LYS A 36 10.93 -1.23 -14.38
C LYS A 36 11.60 -0.26 -15.35
N GLN A 37 12.20 0.81 -14.84
CA GLN A 37 12.96 1.75 -15.69
C GLN A 37 14.19 1.10 -16.32
N ILE A 38 14.97 0.32 -15.55
CA ILE A 38 16.12 -0.44 -16.08
C ILE A 38 15.68 -1.41 -17.19
N GLN A 39 14.49 -2.01 -17.03
CA GLN A 39 13.93 -2.96 -17.99
C GLN A 39 13.18 -2.29 -19.17
N GLY A 40 13.03 -0.96 -19.17
CA GLY A 40 12.22 -0.24 -20.16
C GLY A 40 10.71 -0.52 -20.06
N GLU A 41 10.24 -1.00 -18.91
CA GLU A 41 8.84 -1.34 -18.67
C GLU A 41 8.00 -0.14 -18.21
N LEU A 42 6.70 -0.21 -18.52
CA LEU A 42 5.70 0.73 -18.02
C LEU A 42 5.26 0.39 -16.59
N LEU A 43 4.79 1.40 -15.87
CA LEU A 43 4.13 1.18 -14.58
C LEU A 43 2.83 0.38 -14.77
N SER A 44 2.48 -0.44 -13.77
CA SER A 44 1.31 -1.31 -13.81
C SER A 44 0.01 -0.52 -14.00
N THR A 45 -0.91 -1.05 -14.80
CA THR A 45 -2.20 -0.40 -15.10
C THR A 45 -3.26 -0.74 -14.07
N ARG A 46 -4.36 0.04 -13.98
CA ARG A 46 -5.41 -0.14 -12.96
C ARG A 46 -6.01 -1.57 -12.92
N GLY A 47 -6.05 -2.28 -14.05
CA GLY A 47 -6.67 -3.61 -14.14
C GLY A 47 -5.90 -4.71 -13.42
N GLN A 48 -4.57 -4.73 -13.52
CA GLN A 48 -3.72 -5.76 -12.92
C GLN A 48 -3.81 -5.81 -11.38
N ASP A 49 -4.13 -4.68 -10.76
CA ASP A 49 -4.19 -4.63 -9.31
C ASP A 49 -5.56 -5.05 -8.75
N ILE A 50 -6.66 -4.92 -9.53
CA ILE A 50 -8.01 -5.29 -9.06
C ILE A 50 -8.11 -6.79 -8.77
N GLU A 51 -7.47 -7.62 -9.61
CA GLU A 51 -7.41 -9.06 -9.42
C GLU A 51 -6.60 -9.43 -8.16
N ALA A 52 -5.49 -8.74 -7.91
CA ALA A 52 -4.66 -8.97 -6.72
C ALA A 52 -5.37 -8.61 -5.41
N ASP A 53 -6.23 -7.58 -5.40
CA ASP A 53 -7.03 -7.23 -4.21
C ASP A 53 -8.11 -8.27 -3.91
N ALA A 54 -8.78 -8.77 -4.95
CA ALA A 54 -9.83 -9.78 -4.77
C ALA A 54 -9.27 -11.04 -4.10
N THR A 55 -8.09 -11.50 -4.55
CA THR A 55 -7.40 -12.64 -3.92
C THR A 55 -6.98 -12.36 -2.49
N GLN A 56 -6.53 -11.15 -2.17
CA GLN A 56 -6.14 -10.79 -0.78
C GLN A 56 -7.34 -10.73 0.16
N LEU A 57 -8.47 -10.22 -0.31
CA LEU A 57 -9.70 -10.12 0.50
C LEU A 57 -10.37 -11.47 0.73
N ASP A 58 -10.24 -12.42 -0.19
CA ASP A 58 -10.78 -13.78 -0.03
C ASP A 58 -10.04 -14.61 1.04
N LEU A 59 -8.82 -14.20 1.40
CA LEU A 59 -8.02 -14.85 2.46
C LEU A 59 -8.37 -14.37 3.88
N ILE A 60 -9.28 -13.40 4.01
CA ILE A 60 -9.60 -12.76 5.29
C ILE A 60 -10.74 -13.52 5.98
N GLN A 61 -10.45 -14.07 7.17
CA GLN A 61 -11.38 -14.89 7.95
C GLN A 61 -12.47 -14.11 8.70
N ARG A 62 -12.69 -12.83 8.34
CA ARG A 62 -13.67 -11.92 8.97
C ARG A 62 -14.49 -11.18 7.91
N PRO A 63 -15.57 -11.81 7.40
CA PRO A 63 -16.39 -11.25 6.32
C PRO A 63 -16.98 -9.88 6.66
N GLU A 64 -17.27 -9.62 7.93
CA GLU A 64 -17.84 -8.37 8.42
C GLU A 64 -16.92 -7.14 8.19
N TYR A 65 -15.63 -7.35 7.99
CA TYR A 65 -14.66 -6.28 7.72
C TYR A 65 -14.34 -6.11 6.24
N ARG A 66 -14.89 -6.94 5.36
CA ARG A 66 -14.48 -7.04 3.96
C ARG A 66 -14.58 -5.73 3.20
N GLU A 67 -15.69 -5.00 3.31
CA GLU A 67 -15.86 -3.72 2.58
C GLU A 67 -14.89 -2.64 3.11
N TYR A 68 -14.66 -2.55 4.43
CA TYR A 68 -13.69 -1.62 5.00
C TYR A 68 -12.25 -1.91 4.54
N LEU A 69 -11.89 -3.20 4.48
CA LEU A 69 -10.56 -3.63 4.05
C LEU A 69 -10.36 -3.40 2.54
N LYS A 70 -11.41 -3.56 1.74
CA LYS A 70 -11.40 -3.24 0.31
C LYS A 70 -11.16 -1.75 0.06
N ASP A 71 -11.82 -0.87 0.82
CA ASP A 71 -11.61 0.57 0.71
C ASP A 71 -10.20 0.96 1.16
N LEU A 72 -9.71 0.40 2.27
CA LEU A 72 -8.34 0.61 2.71
C LEU A 72 -7.31 0.16 1.65
N LEU A 73 -7.47 -1.03 1.06
CA LEU A 73 -6.58 -1.53 0.01
C LEU A 73 -6.57 -0.59 -1.21
N ARG A 74 -7.74 -0.10 -1.61
CA ARG A 74 -7.88 0.88 -2.69
C ARG A 74 -7.09 2.16 -2.38
N ASP A 75 -7.23 2.72 -1.19
CA ASP A 75 -6.54 3.96 -0.81
C ASP A 75 -5.03 3.77 -0.71
N LEU A 76 -4.59 2.69 -0.06
CA LEU A 76 -3.17 2.33 0.01
C LEU A 76 -2.54 2.19 -1.38
N ARG A 77 -3.30 1.67 -2.36
CA ARG A 77 -2.86 1.57 -3.75
C ARG A 77 -2.79 2.93 -4.44
N ILE A 78 -3.82 3.77 -4.28
CA ILE A 78 -3.83 5.11 -4.87
C ILE A 78 -2.58 5.87 -4.43
N VAL A 79 -2.29 5.88 -3.13
CA VAL A 79 -1.12 6.55 -2.58
C VAL A 79 0.18 5.94 -3.12
N THR A 80 0.28 4.60 -3.16
CA THR A 80 1.46 3.91 -3.72
C THR A 80 1.72 4.31 -5.17
N ARG A 81 0.68 4.35 -6.01
CA ARG A 81 0.79 4.71 -7.42
C ARG A 81 1.16 6.17 -7.63
N GLN A 82 0.58 7.08 -6.84
CA GLN A 82 0.96 8.49 -6.87
C GLN A 82 2.45 8.66 -6.56
N TYR A 83 2.95 7.95 -5.54
CA TYR A 83 4.36 7.95 -5.22
C TYR A 83 5.22 7.40 -6.37
N GLN A 84 4.87 6.24 -6.94
CA GLN A 84 5.59 5.65 -8.08
C GLN A 84 5.60 6.56 -9.32
N ALA A 85 4.47 7.20 -9.62
CA ALA A 85 4.36 8.15 -10.73
C ALA A 85 5.21 9.41 -10.49
N ASN A 86 5.32 9.88 -9.23
CA ASN A 86 6.20 11.00 -8.89
C ASN A 86 7.68 10.63 -9.09
N LEU A 87 8.10 9.45 -8.63
CA LEU A 87 9.47 8.96 -8.83
C LEU A 87 9.82 8.82 -10.31
N TYR A 88 8.91 8.24 -11.11
CA TYR A 88 9.12 8.04 -12.54
C TYR A 88 9.28 9.38 -13.28
N ARG A 89 8.51 10.40 -12.91
CA ARG A 89 8.60 11.77 -13.47
C ARG A 89 9.89 12.50 -13.09
N GLN A 90 10.30 12.44 -11.82
CA GLN A 90 11.50 13.14 -11.35
C GLN A 90 12.78 12.65 -12.05
N GLN A 91 12.85 11.35 -12.34
CA GLN A 91 14.02 10.77 -12.97
C GLN A 91 14.04 10.99 -14.48
N SER A 92 12.90 11.03 -15.16
CA SER A 92 12.84 11.39 -16.58
C SER A 92 13.23 12.85 -16.82
N THR A 93 13.00 13.75 -15.85
CA THR A 93 13.48 15.14 -15.92
C THR A 93 14.96 15.32 -15.61
N SER A 94 15.62 14.35 -14.96
CA SER A 94 17.05 14.43 -14.60
C SER A 94 18.00 13.90 -15.70
N SER A 95 17.47 13.41 -16.82
CA SER A 95 18.24 12.90 -17.97
C SER A 95 18.31 13.87 -19.16
N LYS A 96 18.07 15.17 -18.93
CA LYS A 96 18.35 16.25 -19.89
C LYS A 96 19.49 17.11 -19.38
#